data_AF-A0A967QZS2-F1
#
_entry.id   AF-A0A967QZS2-F1
#
_cell.length_a   1.000
_cell.length_b   1.000
_cell.length_c   1.000
_cell.angle_alpha   90.00
_cell.angle_beta   90.00
_cell.angle_gamma   90.00
#
_symmetry.space_group_name_H-M   'P 1'
#
loop_
_entity.id
_entity.type
_entity.pdbx_description
1 polymer ?
#
loop_
_entity_poly.entity_id
_entity_poly.type
_entity_poly.pdbx_seq_one_letter_code
_entity_poly.pdbx_strand_id
1 'polypeptide(L)'
;GMNFALHWRAVRGDRGAYRRDPEWRSLLVMLSIAATIVVGFLWLDDGAALPTALRAGLFNVISLGTSTGFGNATGAESAGDYVHWAAGAQMVVLFLFVVGASTGSTSGGIKVMRLRV
;
A
#
# COMPACT_ATOMS: atom_id res chain seq x y z
N GLY A 1 -0.83 8.24 3.57
CA GLY A 1 0.19 9.24 3.19
C GLY A 1 1.24 9.38 4.27
N MET A 2 2.27 10.20 4.05
CA MET A 2 3.30 10.52 5.06
C MET A 2 2.84 11.62 6.02
N ASN A 3 3.50 11.72 7.18
CA ASN A 3 3.29 12.77 8.17
C ASN A 3 3.80 14.14 7.66
N PHE A 4 2.95 15.17 7.71
CA PHE A 4 3.30 16.53 7.27
C PHE A 4 4.45 17.16 8.08
N ALA A 5 4.66 16.75 9.34
CA ALA A 5 5.78 17.21 10.15
C ALA A 5 7.15 16.74 9.61
N LEU A 6 7.20 15.58 8.94
CA LEU A 6 8.42 15.10 8.27
C LEU A 6 8.72 15.91 7.02
N HIS A 7 7.69 16.27 6.25
CA HIS A 7 7.84 17.16 5.11
C HIS A 7 8.42 18.52 5.52
N TRP A 8 7.90 19.11 6.60
CA TRP A 8 8.42 20.36 7.15
C TRP A 8 9.91 20.28 7.56
N ARG A 9 10.32 19.19 8.24
CA ARG A 9 11.73 18.98 8.64
C ARG A 9 12.66 18.80 7.44
N ALA A 10 12.22 18.10 6.40
CA ALA A 10 13.02 17.88 5.20
C ALA A 10 13.24 19.17 4.40
N VAL A 11 12.22 20.03 4.31
CA VAL A 11 12.33 21.35 3.65
C VAL A 11 13.30 22.26 4.41
N ARG A 12 13.40 22.13 5.75
CA ARG A 12 14.40 22.83 6.57
C ARG A 12 15.83 22.26 6.50
N GLY A 13 16.09 21.29 5.62
CA GLY A 13 17.44 20.78 5.34
C GLY A 13 17.75 19.41 5.93
N ASP A 14 16.92 18.86 6.83
CA ASP A 14 17.12 17.52 7.38
C ASP A 14 16.44 16.45 6.50
N ARG A 15 17.00 16.22 5.31
CA ARG A 15 16.54 15.13 4.41
C ARG A 15 16.71 13.74 5.04
N GLY A 16 17.57 13.60 6.05
CA GLY A 16 17.78 12.37 6.82
C GLY A 16 16.62 12.01 7.74
N ALA A 17 15.73 12.97 8.03
CA ALA A 17 14.55 12.77 8.88
C ALA A 17 13.64 11.63 8.38
N TYR A 18 13.47 11.48 7.06
CA TYR A 18 12.66 10.39 6.49
C TYR A 18 13.22 9.00 6.83
N ARG A 19 14.55 8.81 6.77
CA ARG A 19 15.17 7.50 7.06
C ARG A 19 15.22 7.19 8.56
N ARG A 20 15.20 8.21 9.41
CA ARG A 20 15.21 8.05 10.87
C ARG A 20 13.81 7.78 11.43
N ASP A 21 12.76 8.10 10.68
CA ASP A 21 11.39 7.93 11.13
C ASP A 21 10.94 6.45 11.08
N PRO A 22 10.62 5.86 12.24
CA PRO A 22 10.21 4.46 12.31
C PRO A 22 8.79 4.22 11.78
N GLU A 23 7.90 5.22 11.77
CA GLU A 23 6.55 5.08 11.19
C GLU A 23 6.62 4.96 9.67
N TRP A 24 7.38 5.85 9.03
CA TRP A 24 7.59 5.82 7.58
C TRP A 24 8.23 4.51 7.13
N ARG A 25 9.23 4.03 7.87
CA ARG A 25 9.88 2.74 7.59
C ARG A 25 8.91 1.56 7.74
N SER A 26 8.12 1.53 8.81
CA SER A 26 7.13 0.46 9.01
C SER A 26 6.08 0.46 7.90
N LEU A 27 5.60 1.63 7.48
CA LEU A 27 4.66 1.76 6.37
C LEU A 27 5.27 1.23 5.06
N LEU A 28 6.52 1.61 4.76
CA LEU A 28 7.21 1.13 3.56
C LEU A 28 7.42 -0.38 3.56
N VAL A 29 7.83 -0.97 4.69
CA VAL A 29 8.01 -2.42 4.82
C VAL A 29 6.68 -3.16 4.65
N MET A 30 5.61 -2.67 5.28
CA MET A 30 4.28 -3.26 5.13
C MET A 30 3.77 -3.21 3.69
N LEU A 31 3.89 -2.05 3.03
CA LEU A 31 3.46 -1.88 1.63
C LEU A 31 4.28 -2.74 0.68
N SER A 32 5.60 -2.86 0.89
CA SER A 32 6.46 -3.68 0.04
C SER A 32 6.17 -5.17 0.20
N ILE A 33 5.97 -5.67 1.43
CA ILE A 33 5.56 -7.06 1.67
C ILE A 33 4.20 -7.34 1.02
N ALA A 34 3.21 -6.48 1.25
CA ALA A 34 1.89 -6.66 0.67
C ALA A 34 1.92 -6.61 -0.86
N ALA A 35 2.73 -5.73 -1.45
CA ALA A 35 2.91 -5.63 -2.90
C ALA A 35 3.53 -6.90 -3.48
N THR A 36 4.58 -7.44 -2.85
CA THR A 36 5.20 -8.70 -3.29
C THR A 36 4.21 -9.85 -3.26
N ILE A 37 3.41 -9.96 -2.19
CA ILE A 37 2.41 -11.03 -2.05
C ILE A 37 1.33 -10.90 -3.14
N VAL A 38 0.74 -9.71 -3.31
CA VAL A 38 -0.33 -9.48 -4.30
C VAL A 38 0.18 -9.68 -5.73
N VAL A 39 1.37 -9.19 -6.06
CA VAL A 39 1.98 -9.42 -7.38
C VAL A 39 2.26 -10.91 -7.59
N GLY A 40 2.67 -11.64 -6.56
CA GLY A 40 2.85 -13.08 -6.61
C GLY A 40 1.58 -13.83 -6.95
N PHE A 41 0.46 -13.53 -6.26
CA PHE A 41 -0.85 -14.11 -6.56
C PHE A 41 -1.31 -13.78 -7.99
N LEU A 42 -1.17 -12.52 -8.41
CA LEU A 42 -1.54 -12.10 -9.77
C LEU A 42 -0.73 -12.82 -10.86
N TRP A 43 0.55 -13.09 -10.60
CA TRP A 43 1.43 -13.72 -11.58
C TRP A 43 1.27 -15.25 -11.62
N LEU A 44 1.13 -15.90 -10.46
CA LEU A 44 1.13 -17.36 -10.35
C LEU A 44 -0.28 -17.96 -10.44
N ASP A 45 -1.28 -17.35 -9.81
CA ASP A 45 -2.63 -17.90 -9.72
C ASP A 45 -3.57 -17.31 -10.78
N ASP A 46 -3.52 -15.99 -11.01
CA ASP A 46 -4.38 -15.32 -12.01
C ASP A 46 -3.76 -15.36 -13.43
N GLY A 47 -2.53 -15.87 -13.58
CA GLY A 47 -1.85 -16.02 -14.86
C GLY A 47 -1.53 -14.71 -15.57
N ALA A 48 -1.55 -13.57 -14.87
CA ALA A 48 -1.28 -12.27 -15.47
C ALA A 48 0.20 -12.14 -15.86
N ALA A 49 0.48 -11.49 -17.00
CA ALA A 49 1.85 -11.19 -17.38
C ALA A 49 2.54 -10.33 -16.30
N LEU A 50 3.81 -10.61 -16.01
CA LEU A 50 4.57 -9.93 -14.94
C LEU A 50 4.47 -8.39 -14.98
N PRO A 51 4.58 -7.69 -16.14
CA PRO A 51 4.43 -6.24 -16.19
C PRO A 51 3.02 -5.76 -15.81
N THR A 52 2.00 -6.55 -16.13
CA THR A 52 0.60 -6.29 -15.81
C THR A 52 0.35 -6.53 -14.32
N ALA A 53 0.81 -7.67 -13.78
CA ALA A 53 0.73 -8.00 -12.37
C ALA A 53 1.43 -6.94 -11.50
N LEU A 54 2.62 -6.50 -11.90
CA LEU A 54 3.34 -5.42 -11.21
C LEU A 54 2.55 -4.11 -11.21
N ARG A 55 2.07 -3.65 -12.37
CA ARG A 55 1.31 -2.39 -12.46
C ARG A 55 0.00 -2.45 -11.68
N ALA A 56 -0.76 -3.53 -11.86
CA ALA A 56 -2.06 -3.70 -11.22
C ALA A 56 -1.92 -3.86 -9.70
N GLY A 57 -1.03 -4.75 -9.27
CA GLY A 57 -0.78 -5.05 -7.86
C GLY A 57 -0.19 -3.87 -7.09
N LEU A 58 0.90 -3.24 -7.59
CA LEU A 58 1.50 -2.10 -6.88
C LEU A 58 0.53 -0.93 -6.74
N PHE A 59 -0.20 -0.60 -7.80
CA PHE A 59 -1.09 0.55 -7.77
C PHE A 59 -2.20 0.38 -6.73
N ASN A 60 -2.89 -0.77 -6.73
CA ASN A 60 -3.95 -1.05 -5.78
C ASN A 60 -3.41 -1.18 -4.35
N VAL A 61 -2.27 -1.87 -4.14
CA VAL A 61 -1.67 -2.00 -2.81
C VAL A 61 -1.28 -0.65 -2.22
N ILE A 62 -0.64 0.22 -3.01
CA ILE A 62 -0.28 1.57 -2.54
C ILE A 62 -1.54 2.39 -2.27
N SER A 63 -2.50 2.39 -3.20
CA SER A 63 -3.71 3.19 -3.08
C SER A 63 -4.55 2.80 -1.86
N LEU A 64 -4.77 1.50 -1.67
CA LEU A 64 -5.59 0.96 -0.58
C LEU A 64 -4.82 1.00 0.75
N GLY A 65 -3.55 0.60 0.77
CA GLY A 65 -2.72 0.66 1.97
C GLY A 65 -2.39 2.08 2.45
N THR A 66 -2.51 3.09 1.59
CA THR A 66 -2.42 4.49 1.98
C THR A 66 -3.78 5.13 2.30
N SER A 67 -4.87 4.34 2.20
CA SER A 67 -6.27 4.76 2.35
C SER A 67 -6.69 5.87 1.38
N THR A 68 -6.08 5.91 0.19
CA THR A 68 -6.42 6.87 -0.87
C THR A 68 -7.68 6.42 -1.62
N GLY A 69 -7.87 5.11 -1.79
CA GLY A 69 -9.12 4.53 -2.30
C GLY A 69 -9.31 4.60 -3.82
N PHE A 70 -8.27 4.95 -4.58
CA PHE A 70 -8.28 4.84 -6.05
C PHE A 70 -8.11 3.38 -6.51
N GLY A 71 -8.82 2.99 -7.56
CA GLY A 71 -8.63 1.73 -8.27
C GLY A 71 -8.22 1.99 -9.72
N ASN A 72 -7.46 1.08 -10.31
CA ASN A 72 -7.12 1.10 -11.74
C ASN A 72 -7.97 0.10 -12.56
N ALA A 73 -9.17 -0.21 -12.07
CA ALA A 73 -10.13 -1.00 -12.80
C ALA A 73 -10.66 -0.19 -14.00
N THR A 74 -10.23 -0.55 -15.21
CA THR A 74 -10.64 0.10 -16.46
C THR A 74 -11.82 -0.62 -17.14
N GLY A 75 -12.28 -1.74 -16.57
CA GLY A 75 -13.43 -2.53 -16.99
C GLY A 75 -13.64 -3.73 -16.08
N ALA A 76 -14.77 -4.43 -16.23
CA ALA A 76 -15.19 -5.55 -15.37
C ALA A 76 -14.24 -6.78 -15.39
N GLU A 77 -13.34 -6.86 -16.37
CA GLU A 77 -12.32 -7.92 -16.49
C GLU A 77 -10.89 -7.36 -16.54
N SER A 78 -10.73 -6.08 -16.19
CA SER A 78 -9.40 -5.49 -16.18
C SER A 78 -8.56 -6.09 -15.06
N ALA A 79 -7.26 -6.27 -15.28
CA ALA A 79 -6.34 -6.75 -14.25
C ALA A 79 -6.32 -5.89 -12.97
N GLY A 80 -6.86 -4.66 -13.04
CA GLY A 80 -7.02 -3.76 -11.91
C GLY A 80 -8.25 -4.00 -11.04
N ASP A 81 -9.18 -4.86 -11.47
CA ASP A 81 -10.37 -5.21 -10.69
C ASP A 81 -10.05 -6.31 -9.68
N TYR A 82 -9.80 -5.88 -8.44
CA TYR A 82 -9.46 -6.75 -7.33
C TYR A 82 -10.61 -7.65 -6.85
N VAL A 83 -11.85 -7.43 -7.33
CA VAL A 83 -13.00 -8.32 -7.04
C VAL A 83 -12.85 -9.67 -7.75
N HIS A 84 -12.07 -9.73 -8.82
CA HIS A 84 -11.86 -10.94 -9.61
C HIS A 84 -10.52 -11.64 -9.34
N TRP A 85 -9.68 -11.09 -8.45
CA TRP A 85 -8.39 -11.70 -8.11
C TRP A 85 -8.55 -12.95 -7.27
N ALA A 86 -7.52 -13.81 -7.28
CA ALA A 86 -7.41 -14.94 -6.37
C ALA A 86 -7.73 -14.55 -4.92
N ALA A 87 -8.42 -15.45 -4.19
CA ALA A 87 -8.88 -15.21 -2.81
C ALA A 87 -7.74 -14.78 -1.87
N GLY A 88 -6.52 -15.28 -2.10
CA GLY A 88 -5.33 -14.87 -1.35
C GLY A 88 -5.01 -13.38 -1.52
N ALA A 89 -5.07 -12.85 -2.74
CA ALA A 89 -4.84 -11.43 -3.01
C ALA A 89 -5.95 -10.56 -2.41
N GLN A 90 -7.21 -11.01 -2.48
CA GLN A 90 -8.36 -10.31 -1.89
C GLN A 90 -8.23 -10.16 -0.38
N MET A 91 -7.79 -11.22 0.32
CA MET A 91 -7.58 -11.18 1.76
C MET A 91 -6.50 -10.17 2.16
N VAL A 92 -5.42 -10.07 1.39
CA VAL A 92 -4.37 -9.06 1.63
C VAL A 92 -4.91 -7.65 1.43
N VAL A 93 -5.68 -7.43 0.35
CA VAL A 93 -6.30 -6.14 0.08
C VAL A 93 -7.30 -5.75 1.18
N LEU A 94 -8.13 -6.68 1.66
CA LEU A 94 -9.04 -6.46 2.78
C LEU A 94 -8.28 -6.10 4.07
N PHE A 95 -7.15 -6.76 4.33
CA PHE A 95 -6.29 -6.42 5.46
C PHE A 95 -5.72 -4.99 5.34
N LEU A 96 -5.28 -4.59 4.14
CA LEU A 96 -4.81 -3.23 3.86
C LEU A 96 -5.91 -2.18 4.05
N PHE A 97 -7.17 -2.50 3.76
CA PHE A 97 -8.32 -1.62 4.03
C PHE A 97 -8.48 -1.31 5.53
N VAL A 98 -8.22 -2.29 6.40
CA VAL A 98 -8.34 -2.14 7.85
C VAL A 98 -7.11 -1.44 8.45
N VAL A 99 -5.92 -1.82 7.99
CA VAL A 99 -4.63 -1.27 8.43
C VAL A 99 -4.26 -0.04 7.60
N GLY A 100 -5.03 1.03 7.76
CA GLY A 100 -4.76 2.31 7.09
C GLY A 100 -3.48 3.01 7.56
N ALA A 101 -3.02 3.96 6.75
CA ALA A 101 -1.70 4.60 6.85
C ALA A 101 -1.40 5.35 8.18
N SER A 102 -0.14 5.80 8.29
CA SER A 102 0.50 6.43 9.46
C SER A 102 -0.24 7.61 10.12
N THR A 103 0.08 7.84 11.39
CA THR A 103 -0.51 8.88 12.26
C THR A 103 -0.16 10.29 11.77
N GLY A 104 -1.14 11.21 11.72
CA GLY A 104 -0.91 12.61 11.32
C GLY A 104 -0.80 12.83 9.79
N SER A 105 -1.22 11.86 9.00
CA SER A 105 -1.45 12.01 7.55
C SER A 105 -2.94 12.18 7.25
N THR A 106 -3.33 12.35 5.98
CA THR A 106 -4.72 12.39 5.50
C THR A 106 -5.47 11.05 5.62
N SER A 107 -4.92 10.07 6.33
CA SER A 107 -5.41 8.69 6.45
C SER A 107 -6.16 8.46 7.77
N GLY A 108 -7.27 7.73 7.72
CA GLY A 108 -8.18 7.49 8.85
C GLY A 108 -8.18 6.08 9.48
N GLY A 109 -7.42 5.11 8.96
CA GLY A 109 -7.45 3.72 9.44
C GLY A 109 -6.74 3.44 10.78
N ILE A 110 -6.68 2.17 11.19
CA ILE A 110 -5.98 1.76 12.42
C ILE A 110 -4.49 2.02 12.25
N LYS A 111 -4.06 3.14 12.83
CA LYS A 111 -2.70 3.67 12.76
C LYS A 111 -1.68 2.60 13.12
N VAL A 112 -0.67 2.41 12.27
CA VAL A 112 0.49 1.52 12.47
C VAL A 112 1.16 1.73 13.86
N MET A 113 1.03 2.92 14.43
CA MET A 113 1.49 3.24 15.80
C MET A 113 0.78 2.48 16.92
N ARG A 114 -0.44 1.95 16.73
CA ARG A 114 -1.14 1.13 17.74
C ARG A 114 -0.68 -0.33 17.77
N LEU A 115 0.05 -0.79 16.76
CA LEU A 115 0.66 -2.12 16.70
C LEU A 115 2.09 -2.15 17.26
N ARG A 116 2.65 -0.99 17.59
CA ARG A 116 3.91 -0.89 18.36
C ARG A 116 3.56 -0.77 19.84
N VAL A 117 3.69 -1.89 20.56
CA VAL A 117 3.83 -1.92 22.03
C VAL A 117 5.27 -1.58 22.39
#